data_AF-A0A0R3WJU2-F1
#
_entry.id   AF-A0A0R3WJU2-F1
#
_cell.length_a   1.000
_cell.length_b   1.000
_cell.length_c   1.000
_cell.angle_alpha   90.00
_cell.angle_beta   90.00
_cell.angle_gamma   90.00
#
_symmetry.space_group_name_H-M   'P 1'
#
loop_
_entity.id
_entity.type
_entity.pdbx_description
1 polymer ?
#
loop_
_entity_poly.entity_id
_entity_poly.type
_entity_poly.pdbx_seq_one_letter_code
_entity_poly.pdbx_strand_id
1 'polypeptide(L)'
;MNALTPDPSETDSDCEYKYVFPLRHEVSPRDYLKFILTVWYCPETSAAIADLMADSYGEAQLKELLASPMEVLLFKSRKFFLELNI
;
A
#
# COMPACT_ATOMS: atom_id res chain seq x y z
N MET A 1 15.35 28.78 -44.73
CA MET A 1 14.22 27.81 -44.74
C MET A 1 14.53 26.72 -43.73
N ASN A 2 13.50 26.38 -42.95
CA ASN A 2 13.52 25.58 -41.72
C ASN A 2 13.91 24.11 -41.91
N ALA A 3 14.52 23.54 -40.89
CA ALA A 3 14.23 22.18 -40.42
C ALA A 3 14.71 22.04 -38.96
N LEU A 4 13.87 22.48 -38.01
CA LEU A 4 13.96 22.09 -36.60
C LEU A 4 13.37 20.68 -36.50
N THR A 5 14.22 19.66 -36.42
CA THR A 5 13.81 18.31 -36.00
C THR A 5 13.69 18.29 -34.47
N PRO A 6 12.57 17.83 -33.89
CA PRO A 6 12.37 17.89 -32.46
C PRO A 6 13.24 16.85 -31.74
N ASP A 7 13.75 17.27 -30.59
CA ASP A 7 14.49 16.49 -29.59
C ASP A 7 13.83 15.13 -29.32
N PRO A 8 14.60 14.02 -29.23
CA PRO A 8 14.10 12.84 -28.55
C PRO A 8 13.97 13.20 -27.06
N SER A 9 12.76 13.58 -26.65
CA SER A 9 12.38 13.55 -25.24
C SER A 9 12.46 12.09 -24.78
N GLU A 10 13.65 11.70 -24.31
CA GLU A 10 13.86 10.52 -23.47
C GLU A 10 13.13 10.79 -22.16
N THR A 11 11.82 10.55 -22.21
CA THR A 11 10.99 10.45 -21.02
C THR A 11 11.31 9.08 -20.43
N ASP A 12 12.53 8.92 -19.92
CA ASP A 12 12.87 7.84 -19.01
C ASP A 12 12.23 8.21 -17.68
N SER A 13 10.89 8.16 -17.66
CA SER A 13 10.14 8.05 -16.44
C SER A 13 10.35 6.63 -15.96
N ASP A 14 11.58 6.37 -15.50
CA ASP A 14 11.88 5.32 -14.55
C ASP A 14 11.16 5.72 -13.26
N CYS A 15 9.83 5.58 -13.32
CA CYS A 15 9.00 5.41 -12.14
C CYS A 15 9.42 4.05 -11.57
N GLU A 16 10.64 3.97 -11.04
CA GLU A 16 10.84 3.29 -9.78
C GLU A 16 9.72 3.84 -8.88
N TYR A 17 8.61 3.10 -8.81
CA TYR A 17 7.66 3.20 -7.72
C TYR A 17 8.44 2.80 -6.46
N LYS A 18 9.39 3.65 -6.04
CA LYS A 18 9.75 3.79 -4.64
C LYS A 18 8.43 4.17 -4.02
N TYR A 19 7.75 3.17 -3.47
CA TYR A 19 6.62 3.32 -2.58
C TYR A 19 7.13 4.08 -1.36
N VAL A 20 7.38 5.39 -1.53
CA VAL A 20 7.66 6.32 -0.45
C VAL A 20 6.29 6.63 0.15
N PHE A 21 5.77 5.65 0.89
CA PHE A 21 4.61 5.89 1.73
C PHE A 21 5.00 6.98 2.73
N PRO A 22 4.31 8.14 2.73
CA PRO A 22 4.70 9.24 3.59
C PRO A 22 4.49 8.81 5.05
N LEU A 23 5.53 9.01 5.87
CA LEU A 23 5.41 9.18 7.31
C LEU A 23 4.86 7.98 8.09
N ARG A 24 5.63 6.87 8.11
CA ARG A 24 5.43 5.74 9.04
C ARG A 24 5.33 6.15 10.53
N HIS A 25 5.70 7.37 10.90
CA HIS A 25 5.77 7.82 12.30
C HIS A 25 4.57 8.64 12.80
N GLU A 26 3.76 9.24 11.93
CA GLU A 26 2.64 10.11 12.38
C GLU A 26 1.27 9.42 12.32
N VAL A 27 1.20 8.24 11.70
CA VAL A 27 -0.06 7.53 11.46
C VAL A 27 -0.11 6.25 12.30
N SER A 28 -1.28 5.94 12.87
CA SER A 28 -1.45 4.69 13.61
C SER A 28 -1.20 3.48 12.68
N PRO A 29 -0.66 2.35 13.17
CA PRO A 29 -0.43 1.17 12.34
C PRO A 29 -1.69 0.69 11.60
N ARG A 30 -2.86 0.81 12.25
CA ARG A 30 -4.15 0.47 11.64
C ARG A 30 -4.48 1.38 10.47
N ASP A 31 -4.38 2.70 10.66
CA ASP A 31 -4.75 3.66 9.61
C ASP A 31 -3.74 3.62 8.45
N TYR A 32 -2.46 3.35 8.75
CA TYR A 32 -1.44 3.14 7.75
C TYR A 32 -1.67 1.84 6.95
N LEU A 33 -2.07 0.75 7.61
CA LEU A 33 -2.48 -0.50 6.94
C LEU A 33 -3.68 -0.26 6.03
N LYS A 34 -4.71 0.44 6.51
CA LYS A 34 -5.88 0.82 5.70
C LYS A 34 -5.45 1.56 4.44
N PHE A 35 -4.58 2.56 4.57
CA PHE A 35 -4.07 3.32 3.43
C PHE A 35 -3.32 2.43 2.44
N ILE A 36 -2.37 1.61 2.91
CA ILE A 36 -1.62 0.70 2.03
C ILE A 36 -2.56 -0.24 1.26
N LEU A 37 -3.57 -0.79 1.93
CA LEU A 37 -4.50 -1.73 1.31
C LEU A 37 -5.40 -1.11 0.25
N THR A 38 -5.59 0.22 0.24
CA THR A 38 -6.38 0.90 -0.81
C THR A 38 -5.81 0.76 -2.23
N VAL A 39 -4.54 0.39 -2.36
CA VAL A 39 -3.92 0.12 -3.67
C VAL A 39 -4.47 -1.17 -4.29
N TRP A 40 -4.98 -2.12 -3.49
CA TRP A 40 -5.51 -3.40 -3.97
C TRP A 40 -7.01 -3.60 -3.72
N TYR A 41 -7.57 -2.93 -2.72
CA TYR A 41 -8.98 -3.07 -2.32
C TYR A 41 -9.67 -1.71 -2.34
N CYS A 42 -10.99 -1.69 -2.53
CA CYS A 42 -11.75 -0.44 -2.40
C CYS A 42 -11.67 0.08 -0.95
N PRO A 43 -11.87 1.40 -0.73
CA PRO A 43 -11.70 2.03 0.58
C PRO A 43 -12.51 1.39 1.73
N GLU A 44 -13.69 0.86 1.42
CA GLU A 44 -14.57 0.18 2.38
C GLU A 44 -13.99 -1.17 2.80
N THR A 45 -13.56 -1.97 1.81
CA THR A 45 -12.94 -3.27 2.04
C THR A 45 -11.58 -3.13 2.71
N SER A 46 -10.76 -2.15 2.32
CA SER A 46 -9.46 -1.91 2.96
C SER A 46 -9.62 -1.50 4.42
N ALA A 47 -10.65 -0.72 4.75
CA ALA A 47 -11.00 -0.40 6.13
C ALA A 47 -11.37 -1.66 6.91
N ALA A 48 -12.29 -2.46 6.37
CA ALA A 48 -12.77 -3.66 7.04
C ALA A 48 -11.65 -4.70 7.27
N ILE A 49 -10.77 -4.89 6.30
CA ILE A 49 -9.57 -5.74 6.45
C ILE A 49 -8.66 -5.18 7.53
N ALA A 50 -8.35 -3.87 7.49
CA ALA A 50 -7.44 -3.25 8.44
C ALA A 50 -7.97 -3.31 9.88
N ASP A 51 -9.28 -3.14 10.07
CA ASP A 51 -9.94 -3.25 11.37
C ASP A 51 -9.87 -4.69 11.89
N LEU A 52 -10.23 -5.69 11.08
CA LEU A 52 -10.12 -7.11 11.46
C LEU A 52 -8.68 -7.53 11.78
N MET A 53 -7.72 -7.02 10.99
CA MET A 53 -6.30 -7.26 11.22
C MET A 53 -5.85 -6.60 12.52
N ALA A 54 -6.31 -5.41 12.86
CA ALA A 54 -5.97 -4.73 14.11
C ALA A 54 -6.61 -5.36 15.34
N ASP A 55 -7.81 -5.94 15.19
CA ASP A 55 -8.44 -6.69 16.27
C ASP A 55 -7.74 -8.03 16.51
N SER A 56 -7.21 -8.65 15.45
CA SER A 56 -6.50 -9.93 15.52
C SER A 56 -5.03 -9.78 15.91
N TYR A 57 -4.39 -8.70 15.48
CA TYR A 57 -2.97 -8.39 15.70
C TYR A 57 -2.84 -7.16 16.59
N GLY A 58 -2.19 -7.31 17.73
CA GLY A 58 -1.86 -6.15 18.56
C GLY A 58 -0.98 -5.14 17.84
N GLU A 59 -0.91 -3.91 18.36
CA GLU A 59 -0.20 -2.79 17.71
C GLU A 59 1.26 -3.11 17.35
N ALA A 60 1.99 -3.83 18.21
CA ALA A 60 3.37 -4.24 17.95
C ALA A 60 3.49 -5.20 16.77
N GLN A 61 2.56 -6.16 16.65
CA GLN A 61 2.53 -7.13 15.55
C GLN A 61 2.14 -6.46 14.23
N LEU A 62 1.23 -5.48 14.27
CA LEU A 62 0.93 -4.65 13.11
C LEU A 62 2.15 -3.87 12.65
N LYS A 63 2.92 -3.25 13.57
CA LYS A 63 4.15 -2.54 13.21
C LYS A 63 5.18 -3.45 12.55
N GLU A 64 5.35 -4.67 13.07
CA GLU A 64 6.23 -5.67 12.46
C GLU A 64 5.75 -6.09 11.07
N LEU A 65 4.43 -6.28 10.90
CA LEU A 65 3.85 -6.61 9.61
C LEU A 65 4.03 -5.48 8.59
N LEU A 66 3.87 -4.23 9.01
CA LEU A 66 4.08 -3.05 8.17
C LEU A 66 5.55 -2.79 7.82
N ALA A 67 6.47 -3.34 8.63
CA ALA A 67 7.90 -3.34 8.33
C ALA A 67 8.31 -4.49 7.39
N SER A 68 7.45 -5.50 7.22
CA SER A 68 7.70 -6.65 6.34
C SER A 68 7.59 -6.28 4.85
N PRO A 69 8.12 -7.13 3.95
CA PRO A 69 7.92 -6.96 2.52
C PRO A 69 6.43 -6.93 2.15
N MET A 70 6.10 -6.16 1.12
CA MET A 70 4.72 -5.92 0.73
C MET A 70 3.93 -7.20 0.42
N GLU A 71 4.59 -8.19 -0.17
CA GLU A 71 4.02 -9.50 -0.47
C GLU A 71 3.50 -10.22 0.78
N VAL A 72 4.19 -10.09 1.92
CA VAL A 72 3.80 -10.69 3.19
C VAL A 72 2.54 -10.01 3.74
N LEU A 73 2.50 -8.68 3.67
CA LEU A 73 1.33 -7.89 4.06
C LEU A 73 0.12 -8.29 3.22
N LEU A 74 0.28 -8.35 1.89
CA LEU A 74 -0.79 -8.75 0.99
C LEU A 74 -1.24 -10.18 1.21
N PHE A 75 -0.31 -11.12 1.40
CA PHE A 75 -0.62 -12.51 1.69
C PHE A 75 -1.46 -12.64 2.97
N LYS A 76 -1.09 -11.93 4.05
CA LYS A 76 -1.89 -11.93 5.28
C LYS A 76 -3.25 -11.27 5.07
N SER A 77 -3.30 -10.11 4.39
CA SER A 77 -4.55 -9.39 4.12
C SER A 77 -5.58 -10.24 3.36
N ARG A 78 -5.13 -11.12 2.45
CA ARG A 78 -6.02 -12.02 1.69
C ARG A 78 -6.81 -12.96 2.59
N LYS A 79 -6.22 -13.43 3.69
CA LYS A 79 -6.92 -14.26 4.67
C LYS A 79 -8.13 -13.50 5.23
N PHE A 80 -7.92 -12.27 5.67
CA PHE A 80 -8.98 -11.42 6.24
C PHE A 80 -10.01 -10.99 5.20
N PHE A 81 -9.59 -10.77 3.95
CA PHE A 81 -10.52 -10.54 2.85
C PHE A 81 -11.50 -11.72 2.66
N LEU A 82 -11.00 -12.96 2.70
CA LEU A 82 -11.85 -14.16 2.62
C LEU A 82 -12.79 -14.29 3.82
N GLU A 83 -12.36 -13.84 5.02
CA GLU A 83 -13.18 -13.85 6.23
C GLU A 83 -14.33 -12.82 6.20
N LEU A 84 -14.19 -11.74 5.42
CA LEU A 84 -15.24 -10.73 5.28
C LEU A 84 -16.50 -11.25 4.57
N ASN A 85 -16.39 -12.33 3.77
CA ASN A 85 -17.51 -12.94 3.05
C ASN A 85 -18.36 -11.92 2.24
N ILE A 86 -17.66 -10.98 1.59
CA ILE A 86 -18.20 -9.92 0.74
C ILE A 86 -17.91 -10.16 -0.74
#